data_AF-A0A379TP82-F1
#
_entry.id   AF-A0A379TP82-F1
#
_cell.length_a   1.000
_cell.length_b   1.000
_cell.length_c   1.000
_cell.angle_alpha   90.00
_cell.angle_beta   90.00
_cell.angle_gamma   90.00
#
_symmetry.space_group_name_H-M   'P 1'
#
loop_
_entity.id
_entity.type
_entity.pdbx_description
1 polymer ?
#
loop_
_entity_poly.entity_id
_entity_poly.type
_entity_poly.pdbx_seq_one_letter_code
_entity_poly.pdbx_strand_id
1 'polypeptide(L)'
;MPHGIGHPLGLQVHDVAGFMQDDSGTHLAAPSKYPYLRCTRVLQPRMVLTIEPGIYFIESLLAPWREGPFSKHFNWQKIEALKPFGGIRIEDNVVIHENGVENMTRDLKLA
;
A
#
# COMPACT_ATOMS: atom_id res chain seq x y z
N MET A 1 -7.84 -3.13 2.91
CA MET A 1 -6.42 -3.14 3.32
C MET A 1 -6.16 -1.88 4.14
N PRO A 2 -5.69 -1.97 5.40
CA PRO A 2 -5.62 -0.83 6.32
C PRO A 2 -4.30 -0.04 6.25
N HIS A 3 -3.59 -0.05 5.12
CA HIS A 3 -2.35 0.71 4.91
C HIS A 3 -2.28 1.30 3.50
N GLY A 4 -1.25 2.11 3.20
CA GLY A 4 -0.98 2.62 1.86
C GLY A 4 -0.47 1.53 0.91
N ILE A 5 -0.58 1.75 -0.41
CA ILE A 5 -0.09 0.79 -1.42
C ILE A 5 1.44 0.77 -1.55
N GLY A 6 2.13 1.76 -1.00
CA GLY A 6 3.58 1.90 -1.05
C GLY A 6 4.05 3.30 -0.69
N HIS A 7 5.35 3.53 -0.86
CA HIS A 7 6.04 4.77 -0.55
C HIS A 7 7.32 4.94 -1.40
N PRO A 8 7.89 6.15 -1.49
CA PRO A 8 9.24 6.36 -2.01
C PRO A 8 10.27 5.53 -1.23
N LEU A 9 11.29 5.05 -1.91
CA LEU A 9 12.39 4.25 -1.35
C LEU A 9 13.73 4.81 -1.83
N GLY A 10 14.70 4.94 -0.92
CA GLY A 10 16.01 5.48 -1.27
C GLY A 10 16.99 5.39 -0.11
N LEU A 11 17.57 6.54 0.28
CA LEU A 11 18.47 6.60 1.44
C LEU A 11 17.75 6.19 2.75
N GLN A 12 16.43 6.38 2.81
CA GLN A 12 15.57 5.93 3.89
C GLN A 12 14.55 4.91 3.36
N VAL A 13 14.06 4.02 4.24
CA VAL A 13 13.01 3.04 3.89
C VAL A 13 11.73 3.76 3.46
N HIS A 14 11.13 4.55 4.36
CA HIS A 14 10.11 5.53 3.99
C HIS A 14 10.83 6.80 3.54
N ASP A 15 11.19 6.89 2.26
CA ASP A 15 11.99 8.00 1.77
C ASP A 15 11.21 9.33 1.77
N VAL A 16 11.97 10.42 1.74
CA VAL A 16 11.45 11.78 1.92
C VAL A 16 10.51 12.21 0.80
N ALA A 17 9.81 13.35 1.00
CA ALA A 17 9.01 14.03 -0.02
C ALA A 17 7.87 13.20 -0.65
N GLY A 18 7.39 12.13 0.01
CA GLY A 18 6.21 11.37 -0.42
C GLY A 18 4.92 12.18 -0.55
N PHE A 19 4.81 13.33 0.13
CA PHE A 19 3.65 14.24 0.04
C PHE A 19 3.95 15.60 -0.58
N MET A 20 5.22 15.87 -0.93
CA MET A 20 5.69 17.18 -1.35
C MET A 20 5.53 17.37 -2.86
N GLN A 21 4.78 18.38 -3.30
CA GLN A 21 4.39 18.54 -4.70
C GLN A 21 5.40 19.37 -5.53
N ASP A 22 6.17 20.22 -4.87
CA ASP A 22 7.19 21.09 -5.46
C ASP A 22 8.37 21.28 -4.50
N ASP A 23 9.44 21.92 -4.98
CA ASP A 23 10.67 22.17 -4.21
C ASP A 23 10.51 23.22 -3.11
N SER A 24 9.39 23.94 -3.07
CA SER A 24 9.04 24.89 -2.01
C SER A 24 8.43 24.19 -0.78
N GLY A 25 8.09 22.91 -0.89
CA GLY A 25 7.55 22.13 0.20
C GLY A 25 6.02 22.03 0.23
N THR A 26 5.31 22.36 -0.86
CA THR A 26 3.85 22.26 -0.91
C THR A 26 3.38 20.85 -0.56
N HIS A 27 2.54 20.72 0.47
CA HIS A 27 2.11 19.43 1.00
C HIS A 27 0.71 19.05 0.48
N LEU A 28 0.59 17.85 -0.09
CA LEU A 28 -0.69 17.23 -0.40
C LEU A 28 -0.90 16.00 0.49
N ALA A 29 -1.79 16.14 1.47
CA ALA A 29 -2.09 15.07 2.41
C ALA A 29 -2.77 13.86 1.73
N ALA A 30 -2.66 12.69 2.37
CA ALA A 30 -3.42 11.52 1.99
C ALA A 30 -4.94 11.80 2.04
N PRO A 31 -5.74 11.20 1.13
CA PRO A 31 -7.19 11.29 1.21
C PRO A 31 -7.71 10.75 2.54
N SER A 32 -8.74 11.39 3.11
CA SER A 32 -9.32 10.99 4.41
C SER A 32 -9.83 9.54 4.44
N LYS A 33 -10.26 9.01 3.29
CA LYS A 33 -10.66 7.60 3.13
C LYS A 33 -9.49 6.61 3.28
N TYR A 34 -8.27 7.04 2.99
CA TYR A 34 -7.04 6.23 3.02
C TYR A 34 -5.93 6.97 3.79
N PRO A 35 -6.12 7.22 5.10
CA PRO A 35 -5.27 8.14 5.86
C PRO A 35 -3.84 7.62 6.05
N TYR A 36 -3.60 6.33 5.84
CA TYR A 36 -2.29 5.69 5.98
C TYR A 36 -1.51 5.59 4.65
N LEU A 37 -2.00 6.23 3.57
CA LEU A 37 -1.26 6.36 2.32
C LEU A 37 -0.02 7.25 2.53
N ARG A 38 1.15 6.81 2.04
CA ARG A 38 2.44 7.49 2.24
C ARG A 38 2.99 8.21 1.00
N CYS A 39 2.28 8.16 -0.13
CA CYS A 39 2.70 8.80 -1.36
C CYS A 39 1.50 9.45 -2.06
N THR A 40 1.58 10.74 -2.35
CA THR A 40 0.61 11.51 -3.15
C THR A 40 1.27 12.20 -4.35
N ARG A 41 2.49 11.76 -4.71
CA ARG A 41 3.25 12.31 -5.84
C ARG A 41 2.69 11.84 -7.17
N VAL A 42 2.75 12.72 -8.17
CA VAL A 42 2.71 12.31 -9.57
C VAL A 42 4.02 11.60 -9.89
N LEU A 43 3.94 10.41 -10.49
CA LEU A 43 5.12 9.63 -10.86
C LEU A 43 5.94 10.37 -11.92
N GLN A 44 7.25 10.38 -11.74
CA GLN A 44 8.22 10.97 -12.68
C GLN A 44 9.38 10.00 -12.89
N PRO A 45 10.07 10.07 -14.04
CA PRO A 45 11.27 9.27 -14.27
C PRO A 45 12.29 9.42 -13.14
N ARG A 46 13.01 8.33 -12.85
CA ARG A 46 14.04 8.19 -11.80
C ARG A 46 13.49 8.11 -10.37
N MET A 47 12.18 8.12 -10.16
CA MET A 47 11.60 7.78 -8.85
C MET A 47 11.74 6.28 -8.57
N VAL A 48 12.03 5.94 -7.31
CA VAL A 48 12.02 4.56 -6.82
C VAL A 48 10.92 4.43 -5.77
N LEU A 49 10.06 3.42 -5.91
CA LEU A 49 8.91 3.21 -5.04
C LEU A 49 8.79 1.74 -4.62
N THR A 50 8.19 1.52 -3.46
CA THR A 50 7.62 0.22 -3.09
C THR A 50 6.22 0.06 -3.69
N ILE A 51 5.87 -1.16 -4.06
CA ILE A 51 4.50 -1.57 -4.37
C ILE A 51 4.19 -2.79 -3.51
N GLU A 52 3.40 -2.61 -2.45
CA GLU A 52 3.27 -3.55 -1.34
C GLU A 52 1.81 -3.95 -1.02
N PRO A 53 0.99 -4.37 -1.99
CA PRO A 53 -0.38 -4.77 -1.73
C PRO A 53 -0.47 -5.91 -0.71
N GLY A 54 -1.48 -5.83 0.16
CA GLY A 54 -1.76 -6.87 1.14
C GLY A 54 -3.25 -7.09 1.42
N ILE A 55 -3.56 -8.28 1.91
CA ILE A 55 -4.88 -8.69 2.37
C ILE A 55 -4.73 -9.35 3.73
N TYR A 56 -5.54 -8.94 4.70
CA TYR A 56 -5.41 -9.37 6.09
C TYR A 56 -6.78 -9.65 6.69
N PHE A 57 -6.83 -10.62 7.61
CA PHE A 57 -8.01 -10.98 8.38
C PHE A 57 -7.84 -10.55 9.84
N ILE A 58 -7.92 -9.24 10.08
CA ILE A 58 -7.62 -8.62 11.39
C ILE A 58 -8.93 -8.47 12.18
N GLU A 59 -9.11 -9.27 13.24
CA GLU A 59 -10.38 -9.30 13.99
C GLU A 59 -10.79 -7.93 14.53
N SER A 60 -9.87 -7.14 15.08
CA SER A 60 -10.20 -5.80 15.62
C SER A 60 -10.75 -4.84 14.57
N LEU A 61 -10.41 -5.01 13.29
CA LEU A 61 -10.94 -4.21 12.19
C LEU A 61 -12.20 -4.82 11.56
N LEU A 62 -12.37 -6.14 11.66
CA LEU A 62 -13.51 -6.87 11.09
C LEU A 62 -14.72 -6.89 12.03
N ALA A 63 -14.51 -6.99 13.34
CA ALA A 63 -15.57 -7.11 14.34
C ALA A 63 -16.66 -6.03 14.24
N PRO A 64 -16.34 -4.73 14.04
CA PRO A 64 -17.38 -3.70 13.91
C PRO A 64 -18.35 -3.91 12.74
N TRP A 65 -17.93 -4.65 11.69
CA TRP A 65 -18.76 -4.92 10.53
C TRP A 65 -19.80 -6.02 10.77
N ARG A 66 -19.69 -6.81 11.85
CA ARG A 66 -20.69 -7.81 12.22
C ARG A 66 -22.00 -7.17 12.67
N GLU A 67 -21.91 -6.01 13.31
CA GLU A 67 -23.03 -5.28 13.91
C GLU A 67 -23.70 -4.30 12.92
N GLY A 68 -23.06 -4.05 11.76
CA GLY A 68 -23.51 -3.07 10.78
C GLY A 68 -24.47 -3.61 9.70
N PRO A 69 -25.13 -2.71 8.95
CA PRO A 69 -26.06 -3.09 7.86
C PRO A 69 -25.37 -3.84 6.71
N PHE A 70 -24.04 -3.74 6.63
CA PHE A 70 -23.23 -4.40 5.62
C PHE A 70 -22.78 -5.82 6.01
N SER A 71 -23.06 -6.28 7.25
CA SER A 71 -22.64 -7.60 7.77
C SER A 71 -23.00 -8.75 6.84
N LYS A 72 -24.18 -8.70 6.21
CA LYS A 72 -24.67 -9.69 5.24
C LYS A 72 -23.80 -9.90 4.01
N HIS A 73 -22.91 -8.97 3.70
CA HIS A 73 -22.00 -9.06 2.55
C HIS A 73 -20.67 -9.76 2.87
N PHE A 74 -20.42 -10.07 4.15
CA PHE A 74 -19.22 -10.76 4.58
C PHE A 74 -19.49 -12.26 4.69
N ASN A 75 -18.67 -13.08 4.00
CA ASN A 75 -18.68 -14.52 4.23
C ASN A 75 -17.90 -14.84 5.51
N TRP A 76 -18.57 -14.70 6.66
CA TRP A 76 -17.96 -14.88 7.98
C TRP A 76 -17.34 -16.27 8.15
N GLN A 77 -17.99 -17.33 7.66
CA GLN A 77 -17.44 -18.68 7.73
C GLN A 77 -16.09 -18.79 7.01
N LYS A 78 -15.97 -18.21 5.80
CA LYS A 78 -14.72 -18.21 5.04
C LYS A 78 -13.66 -17.31 5.68
N ILE A 79 -14.06 -16.18 6.27
CA ILE A 79 -13.17 -15.29 7.03
C ILE A 79 -12.60 -16.02 8.25
N GLU A 80 -13.43 -16.72 9.03
CA GLU A 80 -12.99 -17.52 10.18
C GLU A 80 -11.97 -18.59 9.75
N ALA A 81 -12.21 -19.27 8.63
CA ALA A 81 -11.27 -20.26 8.10
C ALA A 81 -9.92 -19.68 7.66
N LEU A 82 -9.87 -18.40 7.25
CA LEU A 82 -8.66 -17.73 6.78
C LEU A 82 -7.90 -16.97 7.87
N LYS A 83 -8.56 -16.59 8.96
CA LYS A 83 -7.93 -15.89 10.11
C LYS A 83 -6.67 -16.57 10.65
N PRO A 84 -6.59 -17.91 10.80
CA PRO A 84 -5.38 -18.58 11.27
C PRO A 84 -4.13 -18.34 10.40
N PHE A 85 -4.30 -17.95 9.13
CA PHE A 85 -3.19 -17.60 8.23
C PHE A 85 -2.75 -16.13 8.38
N GLY A 86 -3.47 -15.33 9.18
CA GLY A 86 -3.20 -13.91 9.43
C GLY A 86 -3.48 -13.02 8.22
N GLY A 87 -2.55 -12.97 7.27
CA GLY A 87 -2.64 -12.15 6.07
C GLY A 87 -1.44 -12.33 5.16
N ILE A 88 -1.50 -11.67 4.01
CA ILE A 88 -0.52 -11.76 2.93
C ILE A 88 -0.14 -10.36 2.52
N ARG A 89 1.15 -10.14 2.27
CA ARG A 89 1.67 -8.97 1.57
C ARG A 89 2.74 -9.44 0.60
N ILE A 90 2.72 -8.88 -0.60
CA ILE A 90 3.78 -9.06 -1.59
C ILE A 90 4.29 -7.67 -1.91
N GLU A 91 5.60 -7.48 -1.86
CA GLU A 91 6.22 -6.18 -2.03
C GLU A 91 7.39 -6.27 -2.99
N ASP A 92 7.35 -5.42 -4.02
CA ASP A 92 8.44 -5.22 -4.96
C ASP A 92 8.95 -3.76 -4.87
N ASN A 93 10.18 -3.54 -5.34
CA ASN A 93 10.76 -2.22 -5.50
C ASN A 93 10.91 -1.92 -6.99
N VAL A 94 10.32 -0.80 -7.42
CA VAL A 94 10.21 -0.43 -8.83
C VAL A 94 10.86 0.93 -9.10
N VAL A 95 11.45 1.08 -10.29
CA VAL A 95 12.00 2.34 -10.79
C VAL A 95 11.14 2.84 -11.94
N ILE A 96 10.73 4.09 -11.87
CA ILE A 96 9.97 4.74 -12.94
C ILE A 96 10.94 5.26 -13.99
N HIS A 97 10.69 4.93 -15.26
CA HIS A 97 11.42 5.43 -16.43
C HIS A 97 10.49 6.25 -17.32
N GLU A 98 11.04 6.96 -18.32
CA GLU A 98 10.24 7.78 -19.25
C GLU A 98 9.18 6.97 -20.00
N ASN A 99 9.52 5.75 -20.41
CA ASN A 99 8.68 4.90 -21.26
C ASN A 99 8.42 3.52 -20.64
N GLY A 100 8.54 3.38 -19.32
CA GLY A 100 8.35 2.08 -18.66
C GLY A 100 8.56 2.12 -17.16
N VAL A 101 8.39 0.96 -16.54
CA VAL A 101 8.65 0.72 -15.12
C VAL A 101 9.54 -0.51 -15.02
N GLU A 102 10.71 -0.35 -14.39
CA GLU A 102 11.62 -1.45 -14.08
C GLU A 102 11.22 -2.04 -12.73
N ASN A 103 11.09 -3.37 -12.68
CA ASN A 103 10.84 -4.07 -11.42
C ASN A 103 12.12 -4.79 -11.00
N MET A 104 12.96 -4.08 -10.24
CA MET A 104 14.26 -4.58 -9.77
C MET A 104 14.11 -5.92 -9.04
N THR A 105 13.02 -6.10 -8.30
CA THR A 105 12.76 -7.33 -7.53
C THR A 105 12.48 -8.52 -8.45
N ARG A 106 11.66 -8.34 -9.49
CA ARG A 106 11.29 -9.41 -10.42
C ARG A 106 12.34 -9.67 -11.49
N ASP A 107 13.14 -8.67 -11.84
CA ASP A 107 14.31 -8.85 -12.70
C ASP A 107 15.35 -9.79 -12.06
N LEU A 108 15.43 -9.80 -10.73
CA LEU A 108 16.21 -10.77 -9.96
C LEU A 108 15.51 -12.13 -9.75
N LYS A 109 14.35 -12.34 -10.38
CA LYS A 109 13.59 -13.60 -10.37
C LYS A 109 13.20 -14.08 -8.98
N LEU A 110 12.95 -13.15 -8.05
CA LEU A 110 12.29 -13.48 -6.79
C LEU A 110 10.85 -13.90 -7.09
N ALA A 111 10.55 -15.17 -6.80
CA ALA A 111 9.24 -15.78 -7.04
C ALA A 111 8.18 -15.25 -6.05
#